data_AF-A0A8J6Z9R5-F1
#
_entry.id   AF-A0A8J6Z9R5-F1
#
_cell.length_a   1.000
_cell.length_b   1.000
_cell.length_c   1.000
_cell.angle_alpha   90.00
_cell.angle_beta   90.00
_cell.angle_gamma   90.00
#
_symmetry.space_group_name_H-M   'P 1'
#
loop_
_entity.id
_entity.type
_entity.pdbx_description
1 polymer ?
#
loop_
_entity_poly.entity_id
_entity_poly.type
_entity_poly.pdbx_seq_one_letter_code
_entity_poly.pdbx_strand_id
1 'polypeptide(L)'
;MKALTEFLKPTQKGLFKMLRKMYKGKAFVGENNFIIVRGTASVILVAHLDTVHIEPVKVICKSKDKNILMSPQGIGGDDRCGGYALVKAYDLADKKPWLLFTCNEEVGGAGAKFFCKAHKHSKLPKELDELKFIVELDRRGSHDAVYYDCEK
;
A
#
# COMPACT_ATOMS: atom_id res chain seq x y z
N MET A 1 0.05 -5.36 16.28
CA MET A 1 -0.41 -5.01 14.92
C MET A 1 -0.61 -3.51 14.87
N LYS A 2 -0.17 -2.82 13.81
CA LYS A 2 -0.29 -1.35 13.73
C LYS A 2 -1.75 -0.94 13.51
N ALA A 3 -2.14 0.21 14.06
CA ALA A 3 -3.45 0.79 13.81
C ALA A 3 -3.51 1.46 12.43
N LEU A 4 -4.69 1.53 11.81
CA LEU A 4 -4.90 2.25 10.54
C LEU A 4 -4.37 3.69 10.60
N THR A 5 -4.56 4.38 11.74
CA THR A 5 -4.09 5.74 11.94
C THR A 5 -2.57 5.91 11.83
N GLU A 6 -1.79 4.83 11.99
CA GLU A 6 -0.33 4.85 11.77
C GLU A 6 0.05 4.87 10.29
N PHE A 7 -0.86 4.52 9.38
CA PHE A 7 -0.68 4.61 7.93
C PHE A 7 -1.13 5.97 7.38
N LEU A 8 -2.16 6.56 8.01
CA LEU A 8 -2.77 7.83 7.56
C LEU A 8 -1.87 9.05 7.76
N LYS A 9 -1.12 9.11 8.86
CA LYS A 9 -0.35 10.31 9.26
C LYS A 9 0.99 10.52 8.54
N PRO A 10 1.83 9.49 8.30
CA PRO A 10 3.16 9.72 7.77
C PRO A 10 3.13 10.26 6.34
N THR A 11 4.14 11.02 5.93
CA THR A 11 4.44 11.25 4.51
C THR A 11 4.73 9.92 3.79
N GLN A 12 4.71 9.89 2.46
CA GLN A 12 5.19 8.73 1.68
C GLN A 12 6.56 8.24 2.19
N LYS A 13 7.53 9.16 2.35
CA LYS A 13 8.88 8.86 2.86
C LYS A 13 8.84 8.26 4.27
N GLY A 14 7.97 8.78 5.13
CA GLY A 14 7.76 8.26 6.48
C GLY A 14 7.19 6.83 6.47
N LEU A 15 6.14 6.61 5.67
CA LEU A 15 5.49 5.32 5.54
C LEU A 15 6.42 4.28 4.92
N PHE A 16 7.16 4.64 3.87
CA PHE A 16 8.19 3.80 3.25
C PHE A 16 9.25 3.35 4.26
N LYS A 17 9.79 4.29 5.06
CA LYS A 17 10.75 3.96 6.12
C LYS A 17 10.16 3.01 7.17
N MET A 18 8.90 3.24 7.55
CA MET A 18 8.19 2.38 8.49
C MET A 18 8.06 0.95 7.94
N LEU A 19 7.55 0.79 6.72
CA LEU A 19 7.36 -0.52 6.07
C LEU A 19 8.70 -1.24 5.85
N ARG A 20 9.74 -0.52 5.43
CA ARG A 20 11.11 -1.06 5.31
C ARG A 20 11.63 -1.61 6.65
N LYS A 21 11.34 -0.93 7.75
CA LYS A 21 11.71 -1.41 9.09
C LYS A 21 10.89 -2.63 9.50
N MET A 22 9.59 -2.63 9.22
CA MET A 22 8.69 -3.75 9.55
C MET A 22 9.10 -5.04 8.85
N TYR A 23 9.49 -4.97 7.59
CA TYR A 23 9.84 -6.14 6.77
C TYR A 23 11.36 -6.32 6.59
N LYS A 24 12.17 -5.82 7.54
CA LYS A 24 13.62 -5.98 7.50
C LYS A 24 13.99 -7.47 7.44
N GLY A 25 14.86 -7.82 6.48
CA GLY A 25 15.28 -9.20 6.23
C GLY A 25 14.31 -10.05 5.40
N LYS A 26 13.12 -9.52 5.08
CA LYS A 26 12.11 -10.19 4.23
C LYS A 26 11.75 -9.41 2.98
N ALA A 27 12.27 -8.20 2.82
CA ALA A 27 11.93 -7.30 1.73
C ALA A 27 13.13 -6.92 0.87
N PHE A 28 12.89 -6.77 -0.42
CA PHE A 28 13.80 -6.14 -1.38
C PHE A 28 13.33 -4.70 -1.60
N VAL A 29 14.26 -3.76 -1.60
CA VAL A 29 13.96 -2.32 -1.60
C VAL A 29 14.64 -1.69 -2.80
N GLY A 30 13.86 -1.16 -3.73
CA GLY A 30 14.39 -0.48 -4.92
C GLY A 30 14.52 1.03 -4.68
N GLU A 31 15.68 1.51 -4.23
CA GLU A 31 16.09 2.93 -4.24
C GLU A 31 15.03 3.98 -3.81
N ASN A 32 14.18 3.67 -2.82
CA ASN A 32 13.04 4.51 -2.38
C ASN A 32 11.85 4.61 -3.36
N ASN A 33 11.85 3.81 -4.43
CA ASN A 33 10.78 3.73 -5.44
C ASN A 33 9.76 2.64 -5.13
N PHE A 34 10.19 1.50 -4.56
CA PHE A 34 9.29 0.42 -4.17
C PHE A 34 9.86 -0.44 -3.03
N ILE A 35 8.97 -1.21 -2.40
CA ILE A 35 9.28 -2.30 -1.46
C ILE A 35 8.55 -3.54 -1.94
N ILE A 36 9.26 -4.64 -2.19
CA ILE A 36 8.66 -5.95 -2.42
C ILE A 36 8.96 -6.85 -1.21
N VAL A 37 7.91 -7.30 -0.53
CA VAL A 37 7.99 -8.22 0.63
C VAL A 37 7.78 -9.64 0.13
N ARG A 38 8.67 -10.54 0.56
CA ARG A 38 8.64 -11.94 0.17
C ARG A 38 7.40 -12.66 0.72
N GLY A 39 6.71 -13.37 -0.17
CA GLY A 39 5.58 -14.25 0.13
C GLY A 39 5.86 -15.69 -0.29
N THR A 40 4.86 -16.55 -0.08
CA THR A 40 4.85 -17.98 -0.45
C THR A 40 3.66 -18.37 -1.32
N ALA A 41 2.63 -17.51 -1.42
CA ALA A 41 1.52 -17.70 -2.34
C ALA A 41 1.88 -17.17 -3.74
N SER A 42 1.25 -17.71 -4.78
CA SER A 42 1.49 -17.31 -6.18
C SER A 42 0.76 -16.03 -6.59
N VAL A 43 0.69 -15.03 -5.70
CA VAL A 43 0.01 -13.74 -5.90
C VAL A 43 0.85 -12.59 -5.33
N ILE A 44 0.86 -11.45 -6.02
CA ILE A 44 1.26 -10.15 -5.45
C ILE A 44 0.02 -9.32 -5.13
N LEU A 45 -0.01 -8.73 -3.94
CA LEU A 45 -0.90 -7.63 -3.60
C LEU A 45 -0.13 -6.30 -3.74
N VAL A 46 -0.73 -5.30 -4.39
CA VAL A 46 -0.12 -4.01 -4.71
C VAL A 46 -0.90 -2.86 -4.06
N ALA A 47 -0.18 -1.88 -3.53
CA ALA A 47 -0.72 -0.57 -3.17
C ALA A 47 0.36 0.50 -3.28
N HIS A 48 -0.02 1.74 -3.61
CA HIS A 48 0.89 2.88 -3.60
C HIS A 48 0.89 3.59 -2.23
N LEU A 49 1.91 4.44 -1.99
CA LEU A 49 2.18 5.04 -0.68
C LEU A 49 2.09 6.57 -0.65
N ASP A 50 2.18 7.21 -1.82
CA ASP A 50 1.85 8.62 -1.99
C ASP A 50 0.35 8.85 -1.88
N THR A 51 -0.02 10.12 -1.86
CA THR A 51 -1.40 10.59 -1.79
C THR A 51 -1.48 11.81 -2.70
N VAL A 52 -2.62 12.08 -3.32
CA VAL A 52 -2.86 13.36 -4.02
C VAL A 52 -2.70 14.59 -3.12
N HIS A 53 -2.83 14.42 -1.80
CA HIS A 53 -2.75 15.50 -0.83
C HIS A 53 -1.31 15.97 -0.59
N ILE A 54 -1.10 17.28 -0.72
CA ILE A 54 0.20 17.94 -0.51
C ILE A 54 0.57 17.95 0.98
N GLU A 55 -0.41 18.19 1.85
CA GLU A 55 -0.19 18.25 3.29
C GLU A 55 -0.39 16.89 3.97
N PRO A 56 0.54 16.46 4.85
CA PRO A 56 0.32 15.27 5.66
C PRO A 56 -0.84 15.45 6.64
N VAL A 57 -1.53 14.35 6.97
CA VAL A 57 -2.61 14.34 7.96
C VAL A 57 -2.06 14.75 9.34
N LYS A 58 -2.57 15.86 9.86
CA LYS A 58 -2.28 16.37 11.22
C LYS A 58 -3.40 16.00 12.18
N VAL A 59 -4.65 16.19 11.74
CA VAL A 59 -5.86 15.99 12.52
C VAL A 59 -6.68 14.86 11.89
N ILE A 60 -7.06 13.88 12.71
CA ILE A 60 -8.02 12.85 12.31
C ILE A 60 -9.31 13.12 13.07
N CYS A 61 -10.32 13.59 12.33
CA CYS A 61 -11.68 13.72 12.82
C CYS A 61 -12.39 12.37 12.70
N LYS A 62 -13.25 12.06 13.66
CA LYS A 62 -14.06 10.84 13.66
C LYS A 62 -15.53 11.22 13.74
N SER A 63 -16.38 10.50 13.00
CA SER A 63 -17.83 10.59 13.20
C SER A 63 -18.21 10.16 14.63
N LYS A 64 -19.43 10.52 15.06
CA LYS A 64 -19.95 10.20 16.40
C LYS A 64 -19.91 8.69 16.69
N ASP A 65 -20.22 7.88 15.70
CA ASP A 65 -20.20 6.41 15.74
C ASP A 65 -18.80 5.80 15.48
N LYS A 66 -17.80 6.64 15.15
CA LYS A 66 -16.40 6.28 14.85
C LYS A 66 -16.19 5.43 13.60
N ASN A 67 -17.21 5.29 12.74
CA ASN A 67 -17.13 4.52 11.50
C ASN A 67 -16.46 5.30 10.36
N ILE A 68 -16.44 6.63 10.43
CA ILE A 68 -15.85 7.49 9.41
C ILE A 68 -14.63 8.20 10.00
N LEU A 69 -13.51 8.12 9.29
CA LEU A 69 -12.31 8.91 9.52
C LEU A 69 -12.15 9.94 8.42
N MET A 70 -11.85 11.18 8.79
CA MET A 70 -11.54 12.24 7.83
C MET A 70 -10.44 13.15 8.37
N SER A 71 -9.88 13.96 7.49
CA SER A 71 -8.84 14.93 7.81
C SER A 71 -9.07 16.20 6.98
N PRO A 72 -9.00 17.40 7.58
CA PRO A 72 -9.04 18.65 6.82
C PRO A 72 -7.89 18.79 5.81
N GLN A 73 -6.78 18.07 6.02
CA GLN A 73 -5.65 18.03 5.07
C GLN A 73 -5.91 17.09 3.87
N GLY A 74 -7.07 16.42 3.84
CA GLY A 74 -7.25 15.21 3.07
C GLY A 74 -6.73 14.00 3.83
N ILE A 75 -7.42 12.86 3.71
CA ILE A 75 -7.13 11.66 4.52
C ILE A 75 -6.25 10.63 3.77
N GLY A 76 -6.18 10.71 2.43
CA GLY A 76 -5.52 9.72 1.58
C GLY A 76 -6.12 8.33 1.77
N GLY A 77 -7.45 8.26 1.78
CA GLY A 77 -8.18 7.08 2.23
C GLY A 77 -7.90 5.88 1.34
N ASP A 78 -7.97 6.09 0.04
CA ASP A 78 -7.62 5.14 -1.02
C ASP A 78 -6.18 4.63 -0.88
N ASP A 79 -5.21 5.52 -0.90
CA ASP A 79 -3.79 5.17 -0.89
C ASP A 79 -3.39 4.44 0.41
N ARG A 80 -3.75 5.05 1.55
CA ARG A 80 -3.29 4.59 2.87
C ARG A 80 -4.06 3.38 3.36
N CYS A 81 -5.34 3.26 3.01
CA CYS A 81 -6.09 2.05 3.34
C CYS A 81 -5.64 0.87 2.49
N GLY A 82 -5.28 1.07 1.21
CA GLY A 82 -4.64 0.03 0.39
C GLY A 82 -3.38 -0.51 1.07
N GLY A 83 -2.46 0.37 1.45
CA GLY A 83 -1.24 -0.02 2.17
C GLY A 83 -1.51 -0.77 3.49
N TYR A 84 -2.49 -0.32 4.27
CA TYR A 84 -2.91 -1.01 5.51
C TYR A 84 -3.55 -2.38 5.24
N ALA A 85 -4.43 -2.47 4.23
CA ALA A 85 -5.12 -3.69 3.85
C ALA A 85 -4.12 -4.78 3.40
N LEU A 86 -3.08 -4.41 2.65
CA LEU A 86 -1.98 -5.31 2.30
C LEU A 86 -1.29 -5.90 3.54
N VAL A 87 -0.93 -5.06 4.50
CA VAL A 87 -0.29 -5.51 5.75
C VAL A 87 -1.22 -6.42 6.54
N LYS A 88 -2.52 -6.10 6.61
CA LYS A 88 -3.52 -6.94 7.27
C LYS A 88 -3.70 -8.29 6.58
N ALA A 89 -3.84 -8.31 5.27
CA ALA A 89 -3.97 -9.54 4.49
C ALA A 89 -2.73 -10.42 4.68
N TYR A 90 -1.53 -9.83 4.67
CA TYR A 90 -0.30 -10.57 4.95
C TYR A 90 -0.27 -11.15 6.35
N ASP A 91 -0.63 -10.38 7.37
CA ASP A 91 -0.63 -10.85 8.76
C ASP A 91 -1.63 -12.00 8.97
N LEU A 92 -2.83 -11.90 8.38
CA LEU A 92 -3.94 -12.84 8.55
C LEU A 92 -3.83 -14.12 7.69
N ALA A 93 -3.15 -14.08 6.55
CA ALA A 93 -3.12 -15.22 5.63
C ALA A 93 -2.22 -16.35 6.14
N ASP A 94 -2.66 -17.60 6.01
CA ASP A 94 -1.82 -18.78 6.27
C ASP A 94 -0.71 -18.91 5.22
N LYS A 95 -1.06 -18.75 3.93
CA LYS A 95 -0.10 -18.64 2.82
C LYS A 95 0.13 -17.18 2.50
N LYS A 96 1.34 -16.69 2.77
CA LYS A 96 1.66 -15.26 2.68
C LYS A 96 1.65 -14.79 1.21
N PRO A 97 0.84 -13.80 0.82
CA PRO A 97 0.98 -13.16 -0.48
C PRO A 97 2.32 -12.41 -0.54
N TRP A 98 2.81 -12.14 -1.74
CA TRP A 98 3.84 -11.12 -1.93
C TRP A 98 3.20 -9.75 -1.78
N LEU A 99 3.90 -8.78 -1.20
CA LEU A 99 3.41 -7.40 -1.08
C LEU A 99 4.30 -6.46 -1.86
N LEU A 100 3.74 -5.72 -2.80
CA LEU A 100 4.43 -4.66 -3.51
C LEU A 100 3.86 -3.30 -3.06
N PHE A 101 4.70 -2.50 -2.42
CA PHE A 101 4.41 -1.11 -2.12
C PHE A 101 5.15 -0.22 -3.11
N THR A 102 4.42 0.59 -3.87
CA THR A 102 4.98 1.52 -4.86
C THR A 102 4.96 2.96 -4.33
N CYS A 103 5.90 3.78 -4.82
CA CYS A 103 5.90 5.22 -4.58
C CYS A 103 5.53 5.96 -5.86
N ASN A 104 5.05 7.20 -5.71
CA ASN A 104 4.87 8.15 -6.79
C ASN A 104 3.94 7.62 -7.89
N GLU A 105 2.84 7.00 -7.50
CA GLU A 105 1.74 6.60 -8.40
C GLU A 105 1.07 7.85 -8.97
N GLU A 106 0.72 8.80 -8.10
CA GLU A 106 -0.08 10.00 -8.38
C GLU A 106 0.62 11.03 -9.28
N VAL A 107 1.92 10.82 -9.51
CA VAL A 107 2.76 11.64 -10.38
C VAL A 107 3.32 10.85 -11.57
N GLY A 108 2.65 9.73 -11.93
CA GLY A 108 2.91 8.96 -13.14
C GLY A 108 3.55 7.59 -12.93
N GLY A 109 3.30 6.93 -11.79
CA GLY A 109 3.63 5.51 -11.60
C GLY A 109 5.13 5.20 -11.54
N ALA A 110 5.97 6.10 -11.02
CA ALA A 110 7.42 5.93 -11.08
C ALA A 110 7.90 4.67 -10.31
N GLY A 111 7.30 4.37 -9.16
CA GLY A 111 7.61 3.20 -8.36
C GLY A 111 7.35 1.89 -9.09
N ALA A 112 6.19 1.77 -9.73
CA ALA A 112 5.82 0.60 -10.54
C ALA A 112 6.76 0.42 -11.74
N LYS A 113 7.05 1.51 -12.47
CA LYS A 113 8.01 1.49 -13.60
C LYS A 113 9.40 1.02 -13.15
N PHE A 114 9.86 1.49 -11.99
CA PHE A 114 11.15 1.09 -11.44
C PHE A 114 11.16 -0.39 -11.01
N PHE A 115 10.07 -0.89 -10.44
CA PHE A 115 9.88 -2.31 -10.15
C PHE A 115 9.98 -3.18 -11.40
N CYS A 116 9.24 -2.84 -12.46
CA CYS A 116 9.29 -3.57 -13.73
C CYS A 116 10.70 -3.56 -14.34
N LYS A 117 11.41 -2.43 -14.27
CA LYS A 117 12.80 -2.32 -14.73
C LYS A 117 13.75 -3.19 -13.89
N ALA A 118 13.61 -3.17 -12.56
CA ALA A 118 14.42 -4.01 -11.67
C ALA A 118 14.19 -5.51 -11.95
N HIS A 119 12.94 -5.90 -12.18
CA HIS A 119 12.57 -7.26 -12.59
C HIS A 119 13.24 -7.66 -13.92
N LYS A 120 13.09 -6.82 -14.95
CA LYS A 120 13.67 -7.05 -16.28
C LYS A 120 15.20 -7.18 -16.28
N HIS A 121 15.87 -6.54 -15.32
CA HIS A 121 17.31 -6.63 -15.12
C HIS A 121 17.75 -7.70 -14.10
N SER A 122 16.86 -8.63 -13.74
CA SER A 122 17.13 -9.72 -12.80
C SER A 122 17.67 -9.26 -11.44
N LYS A 123 17.26 -8.06 -11.00
CA LYS A 123 17.63 -7.50 -9.68
C LYS A 123 16.65 -7.90 -8.56
N LEU A 124 15.64 -8.68 -8.91
CA LEU A 124 14.59 -9.15 -8.02
C LEU A 124 14.61 -10.68 -7.91
N PRO A 125 13.95 -11.25 -6.89
CA PRO A 125 13.88 -12.70 -6.71
C PRO A 125 13.24 -13.40 -7.92
N LYS A 126 13.82 -14.52 -8.36
CA LYS A 126 13.32 -15.30 -9.51
C LYS A 126 11.95 -15.92 -9.25
N GLU A 127 11.58 -16.10 -7.98
CA GLU A 127 10.28 -16.60 -7.55
C GLU A 127 9.13 -15.70 -8.02
N LEU A 128 9.42 -14.44 -8.38
CA LEU A 128 8.44 -13.55 -8.99
C LEU A 128 8.01 -14.02 -10.38
N ASP A 129 8.83 -14.77 -11.11
CA ASP A 129 8.50 -15.33 -12.43
C ASP A 129 7.42 -16.43 -12.35
N GLU A 130 7.20 -17.01 -11.16
CA GLU A 130 6.27 -18.12 -10.93
C GLU A 130 4.85 -17.67 -10.53
N LEU A 131 4.68 -16.38 -10.29
CA LEU A 131 3.42 -15.79 -9.84
C LEU A 131 2.32 -15.90 -10.90
N LYS A 132 1.07 -16.06 -10.45
CA LYS A 132 -0.09 -16.28 -11.33
C LYS A 132 -0.90 -15.04 -11.60
N PHE A 133 -0.99 -14.13 -10.63
CA PHE A 133 -1.74 -12.89 -10.78
C PHE A 133 -1.25 -11.81 -9.81
N ILE A 134 -1.58 -10.56 -10.16
CA ILE A 134 -1.28 -9.35 -9.41
C ILE A 134 -2.63 -8.69 -9.11
N VAL A 135 -2.85 -8.32 -7.85
CA VAL A 135 -4.07 -7.62 -7.41
C VAL A 135 -3.67 -6.30 -6.81
N GLU A 136 -4.14 -5.20 -7.38
CA GLU A 136 -3.94 -3.87 -6.84
C GLU A 136 -5.16 -3.44 -6.03
N LEU A 137 -4.90 -2.91 -4.83
CA LEU A 137 -5.91 -2.31 -3.98
C LEU A 137 -5.78 -0.80 -4.10
N ASP A 138 -6.63 -0.24 -4.96
CA ASP A 138 -6.75 1.19 -5.21
C ASP A 138 -8.24 1.54 -5.42
N ARG A 139 -8.59 2.81 -5.25
CA ARG A 139 -9.97 3.27 -5.40
C ARG A 139 -10.33 3.33 -6.87
N ARG A 140 -11.43 2.64 -7.21
CA ARG A 140 -12.07 2.78 -8.51
C ARG A 140 -12.75 4.15 -8.58
N GLY A 141 -12.47 4.93 -9.63
CA GLY A 141 -13.20 6.16 -9.94
C GLY A 141 -12.90 7.34 -9.01
N SER A 142 -13.60 8.45 -9.23
CA SER A 142 -13.34 9.73 -8.53
C SER A 142 -14.37 10.08 -7.46
N HIS A 143 -15.53 9.43 -7.45
CA HIS A 143 -16.65 9.73 -6.54
C HIS A 143 -17.17 8.51 -5.77
N ASP A 144 -16.49 7.36 -5.91
CA ASP A 144 -17.01 6.11 -5.37
C ASP A 144 -16.56 5.92 -3.91
N ALA A 145 -17.55 5.67 -3.05
CA ALA A 145 -17.35 5.15 -1.70
C ALA A 145 -18.12 3.84 -1.60
N VAL A 146 -17.44 2.76 -1.21
CA VAL A 146 -18.06 1.43 -1.06
C VAL A 146 -18.52 1.29 0.38
N TYR A 147 -19.82 1.10 0.57
CA TYR A 147 -20.42 0.77 1.85
C TYR A 147 -20.98 -0.65 1.77
N TYR A 148 -20.61 -1.50 2.72
CA TYR A 148 -21.08 -2.89 2.77
C TYR A 148 -22.59 -3.02 3.04
N ASP A 149 -23.23 -1.95 3.52
CA ASP A 149 -24.68 -1.90 3.78
C ASP A 149 -25.50 -1.39 2.57
N CYS A 150 -24.87 -1.15 1.41
CA CYS A 150 -25.54 -0.60 0.22
C CYS A 150 -26.21 -1.65 -0.69
N GLU A 151 -26.13 -2.94 -0.37
CA GLU A 151 -27.01 -3.95 -0.96
C GLU A 151 -28.16 -4.27 0.01
N LYS A 152 -29.31 -3.64 -0.23
CA LYS A 152 -30.62 -4.08 0.29
C LYS A 152 -31.57 -4.27 -0.86
#